data_AF-A0A3N2MP14-F1
#
_entry.id   AF-A0A3N2MP14-F1
#
_cell.length_a   1.000
_cell.length_b   1.000
_cell.length_c   1.000
_cell.angle_alpha   90.00
_cell.angle_beta   90.00
_cell.angle_gamma   90.00
#
_symmetry.space_group_name_H-M   'P 1'
#
loop_
_entity.id
_entity.type
_entity.pdbx_description
1 polymer ?
#
loop_
_entity_poly.entity_id
_entity_poly.type
_entity_poly.pdbx_seq_one_letter_code
_entity_poly.pdbx_strand_id
1 'polypeptide(L)'
;MMNRCYSPINKYYAYYGGRGIKVSTAWHNYHKFYEDMGDPNPDQTLDRINCNQDYSKENCRWATMREQSNNRRSNLKINYQGTRYSGKQFSIQFGIEYQLVRKLYKEGLSGEDMINFQNNMI
;
A
#
# COMPACT_ATOMS: atom_id res chain seq x y z
N MET A 1 -1.36 -15.07 -6.05
CA MET A 1 -1.23 -13.98 -7.06
C MET A 1 -1.79 -14.37 -8.43
N MET A 2 -1.35 -15.52 -9.00
CA MET A 2 -1.62 -15.96 -10.37
C MET A 2 -3.07 -15.80 -10.83
N ASN A 3 -4.02 -16.39 -10.09
CA ASN A 3 -5.43 -16.39 -10.46
C ASN A 3 -6.00 -14.95 -10.56
N ARG A 4 -5.68 -14.06 -9.62
CA ARG A 4 -6.12 -12.64 -9.67
C ARG A 4 -5.55 -11.87 -10.87
N CYS A 5 -4.34 -12.21 -11.31
CA CYS A 5 -3.64 -11.52 -12.40
C CYS A 5 -4.00 -12.05 -13.80
N TYR A 6 -4.33 -13.34 -13.93
CA TYR A 6 -4.42 -13.99 -15.24
C TYR A 6 -5.74 -14.70 -15.53
N SER A 7 -6.68 -14.74 -14.57
CA SER A 7 -7.99 -15.36 -14.78
C SER A 7 -9.09 -14.28 -14.87
N PRO A 8 -9.64 -13.99 -16.06
CA PRO A 8 -10.72 -13.02 -16.23
C PRO A 8 -12.00 -13.34 -15.46
N ILE A 9 -12.26 -14.63 -15.18
CA ILE A 9 -13.43 -15.08 -14.41
C ILE A 9 -13.26 -14.84 -12.89
N ASN A 10 -12.05 -14.55 -12.43
CA ASN A 10 -11.82 -14.24 -11.03
C ASN A 10 -12.54 -12.94 -10.66
N LYS A 11 -13.35 -12.95 -9.59
CA LYS A 11 -14.08 -11.75 -9.12
C LYS A 11 -13.17 -10.55 -8.82
N TYR A 12 -11.88 -10.78 -8.56
CA TYR A 12 -10.91 -9.71 -8.33
C TYR A 12 -10.14 -9.30 -9.57
N TYR A 13 -10.29 -9.96 -10.72
CA TYR A 13 -9.50 -9.68 -11.92
C TYR A 13 -9.47 -8.21 -12.30
N ALA A 14 -10.62 -7.53 -12.27
CA ALA A 14 -10.73 -6.09 -12.57
C ALA A 14 -9.83 -5.19 -11.71
N TYR A 15 -9.45 -5.62 -10.50
CA TYR A 15 -8.56 -4.88 -9.59
C TYR A 15 -7.09 -5.26 -9.70
N TYR A 16 -6.77 -6.31 -10.49
CA TYR A 16 -5.44 -6.86 -10.67
C TYR A 16 -5.12 -7.00 -12.16
N GLY A 17 -5.40 -8.17 -12.77
CA GLY A 17 -5.09 -8.43 -14.18
C GLY A 17 -5.74 -7.44 -15.15
N GLY A 18 -6.99 -7.04 -14.89
CA GLY A 18 -7.70 -6.02 -15.67
C GLY A 18 -7.08 -4.62 -15.62
N ARG A 19 -6.15 -4.38 -14.69
CA ARG A 19 -5.34 -3.14 -14.62
C ARG A 19 -3.96 -3.30 -15.26
N GLY A 20 -3.65 -4.46 -15.82
CA GLY A 20 -2.33 -4.79 -16.35
C GLY A 20 -1.32 -5.24 -15.29
N ILE A 21 -1.74 -5.52 -14.04
CA ILE A 21 -0.82 -6.02 -13.02
C ILE A 21 -0.47 -7.48 -13.29
N LYS A 22 0.82 -7.75 -13.43
CA LYS A 22 1.40 -9.05 -13.72
C LYS A 22 2.16 -9.60 -12.51
N VAL A 23 2.58 -10.85 -12.68
CA VAL A 23 3.51 -11.57 -11.82
C VAL A 23 4.81 -11.71 -12.59
N SER A 24 5.93 -11.49 -11.90
CA SER A 24 7.27 -11.75 -12.43
C SER A 24 7.31 -13.14 -13.07
N THR A 25 7.90 -13.22 -14.27
CA THR A 25 7.98 -14.48 -15.02
C THR A 25 8.72 -15.56 -14.22
N ALA A 26 9.72 -15.17 -13.42
CA ALA A 26 10.42 -16.09 -12.52
C ALA A 26 9.45 -16.74 -11.52
N TRP A 27 8.49 -15.98 -10.99
CA TRP A 27 7.53 -16.42 -9.98
C TRP A 27 6.37 -17.26 -10.54
N HIS A 28 6.34 -17.50 -11.87
CA HIS A 28 5.51 -18.58 -12.43
C HIS A 28 6.03 -19.96 -12.03
N ASN A 29 7.33 -20.04 -11.66
CA ASN A 29 7.87 -21.17 -10.93
C ASN A 29 7.80 -20.90 -9.41
N TYR A 30 7.08 -21.76 -8.69
CA TYR A 30 6.90 -21.62 -7.24
C TYR A 30 8.23 -21.65 -6.46
N HIS A 31 9.22 -22.44 -6.89
CA HIS A 31 10.52 -22.51 -6.21
C HIS A 31 11.27 -21.18 -6.27
N LYS A 32 11.16 -20.45 -7.39
CA LYS A 32 11.75 -19.10 -7.51
C LYS A 32 11.03 -18.07 -6.64
N PHE A 33 9.71 -18.17 -6.55
CA PHE A 33 8.96 -17.38 -5.57
C PHE A 33 9.43 -17.65 -4.14
N TYR A 34 9.59 -18.92 -3.76
CA TYR A 34 10.01 -19.31 -2.42
C TYR A 34 11.47 -18.90 -2.12
N GLU A 35 12.39 -19.04 -3.09
CA GLU A 35 13.78 -18.57 -2.99
C GLU A 35 13.85 -17.05 -2.71
N ASP A 36 12.93 -16.27 -3.31
CA ASP A 36 12.89 -14.82 -3.13
C ASP A 36 12.22 -14.37 -1.84
N MET A 37 11.18 -15.09 -1.40
CA MET A 37 10.31 -14.62 -0.31
C MET A 37 10.51 -15.36 1.02
N GLY A 38 10.93 -16.63 0.99
CA GLY A 38 10.96 -17.50 2.16
C GLY A 38 9.59 -17.68 2.82
N ASP A 39 9.59 -18.09 4.09
CA ASP A 39 8.38 -18.28 4.88
C ASP A 39 7.85 -16.96 5.47
N PRO A 40 6.53 -16.74 5.48
CA PRO A 40 5.92 -15.67 6.24
C PRO A 40 5.88 -15.99 7.74
N ASN A 41 5.81 -14.95 8.58
CA ASN A 41 5.32 -15.15 9.95
C ASN A 41 3.82 -15.55 9.95
N PRO A 42 3.31 -16.21 11.00
CA PRO A 42 1.95 -16.73 11.04
C PRO A 42 0.83 -15.71 10.79
N ASP A 43 1.06 -14.43 11.09
CA ASP A 43 0.10 -13.33 10.93
C ASP A 43 0.31 -12.51 9.65
N GLN A 44 1.23 -12.94 8.79
CA GLN A 44 1.61 -12.22 7.58
C GLN A 44 1.09 -12.90 6.32
N THR A 45 0.79 -12.07 5.33
CA THR A 45 0.49 -12.52 3.97
C THR A 45 1.21 -11.67 2.94
N LEU A 46 1.26 -12.12 1.69
CA LEU A 46 1.96 -11.44 0.61
C LEU A 46 1.27 -10.11 0.26
N ASP A 47 1.97 -9.00 0.43
CA ASP A 47 1.56 -7.65 0.04
C ASP A 47 2.49 -7.08 -1.04
N ARG A 48 1.99 -6.11 -1.81
CA ARG A 48 2.81 -5.34 -2.76
C ARG A 48 3.15 -3.99 -2.17
N ILE A 49 4.43 -3.68 -1.96
CA ILE A 49 4.91 -2.41 -1.39
C ILE A 49 4.27 -1.21 -2.11
N ASN A 50 4.26 -1.22 -3.44
CA ASN A 50 3.44 -0.35 -4.25
C ASN A 50 2.25 -1.12 -4.83
N CYS A 51 1.04 -0.83 -4.33
CA CYS A 51 -0.21 -1.48 -4.73
C CYS A 51 -0.58 -1.32 -6.23
N ASN A 52 0.11 -0.43 -6.95
CA ASN A 52 -0.08 -0.18 -8.39
C ASN A 52 0.93 -0.88 -9.28
N GLN A 53 1.95 -1.54 -8.72
CA GLN A 53 3.00 -2.23 -9.46
C GLN A 53 2.81 -3.76 -9.44
N ASP A 54 3.65 -4.46 -10.18
CA ASP A 54 3.60 -5.92 -10.37
C ASP A 54 4.01 -6.72 -9.14
N TYR A 55 3.71 -8.02 -9.12
CA TYR A 55 4.30 -8.93 -8.14
C TYR A 55 5.73 -9.29 -8.56
N SER A 56 6.72 -8.81 -7.81
CA SER A 56 8.13 -9.16 -7.96
C SER A 56 8.82 -9.09 -6.59
N LYS A 57 10.04 -9.62 -6.49
CA LYS A 57 10.87 -9.56 -5.29
C LYS A 57 11.03 -8.13 -4.77
N GLU A 58 11.23 -7.18 -5.68
CA GLU A 58 11.50 -5.77 -5.37
C GLU A 58 10.24 -5.02 -4.91
N ASN A 59 9.05 -5.51 -5.28
CA ASN A 59 7.78 -4.86 -4.97
C ASN A 59 6.89 -5.68 -4.03
N CYS A 60 7.35 -6.79 -3.47
CA CYS A 60 6.56 -7.61 -2.56
C CYS A 60 7.23 -7.74 -1.20
N ARG A 61 6.40 -7.95 -0.18
CA ARG A 61 6.84 -8.21 1.20
C ARG A 61 5.82 -9.10 1.91
N TRP A 62 6.27 -9.75 2.97
CA TRP A 62 5.35 -10.25 3.99
C TRP A 62 4.85 -9.08 4.83
N ALA A 63 3.53 -9.01 5.02
CA ALA A 63 2.90 -7.91 5.73
C ALA A 63 1.68 -8.38 6.51
N THR A 64 1.50 -7.79 7.68
CA THR A 64 0.32 -7.95 8.53
C THR A 64 -0.92 -7.37 7.85
N MET A 65 -2.10 -7.76 8.35
CA MET A 65 -3.38 -7.20 7.89
C MET A 65 -3.45 -5.68 8.07
N ARG A 66 -2.81 -5.14 9.13
CA ARG A 66 -2.76 -3.69 9.40
C ARG A 66 -1.93 -2.97 8.34
N GLU A 67 -0.75 -3.48 8.01
CA GLU A 67 0.12 -2.91 6.97
C GLU A 67 -0.55 -2.94 5.60
N GLN A 68 -1.17 -4.06 5.23
CA GLN A 68 -1.94 -4.17 3.99
C GLN A 68 -3.12 -3.19 3.95
N SER A 69 -3.84 -3.04 5.06
CA SER A 69 -4.95 -2.10 5.15
C SER A 69 -4.48 -0.65 4.94
N ASN A 70 -3.32 -0.29 5.48
CA ASN A 70 -2.72 1.03 5.29
C ASN A 70 -2.24 1.26 3.84
N ASN A 71 -1.86 0.20 3.13
CA ASN A 71 -1.40 0.24 1.75
C ASN A 71 -2.53 0.23 0.69
N ARG A 72 -3.80 0.21 1.11
CA ARG A 72 -4.94 0.21 0.19
C ARG A 72 -4.94 1.45 -0.69
N ARG A 73 -5.20 1.26 -1.99
CA ARG A 73 -5.29 2.36 -2.98
C ARG A 73 -6.35 3.40 -2.62
N SER A 74 -7.41 3.00 -1.91
CA SER A 74 -8.50 3.87 -1.47
C SER A 74 -8.14 4.82 -0.33
N ASN A 75 -6.99 4.64 0.30
CA ASN A 75 -6.56 5.51 1.39
C ASN A 75 -6.03 6.86 0.86
N LEU A 76 -6.15 7.90 1.68
CA LEU A 76 -5.42 9.15 1.46
C LEU A 76 -3.93 8.85 1.48
N LYS A 77 -3.18 9.28 0.46
CA LYS A 77 -1.73 9.05 0.34
C LYS A 77 -1.00 10.35 0.58
N ILE A 78 -0.43 10.50 1.76
CA ILE A 78 0.28 11.70 2.18
C ILE A 78 1.77 11.39 2.14
N ASN A 79 2.53 12.13 1.34
CA ASN A 79 3.98 12.04 1.36
C ASN A 79 4.49 13.10 2.34
N TYR A 80 5.44 12.72 3.20
CA TYR A 80 6.10 13.62 4.13
C TYR A 80 7.49 13.06 4.43
N GLN A 81 8.53 13.89 4.30
CA GLN A 81 9.94 13.50 4.54
C GLN A 81 10.34 12.18 3.83
N GLY A 82 9.97 12.03 2.56
CA GLY A 82 10.28 10.83 1.77
C GLY A 82 9.49 9.57 2.14
N THR A 83 8.61 9.64 3.15
CA THR A 83 7.76 8.51 3.57
C THR A 83 6.32 8.73 3.12
N ARG A 84 5.68 7.65 2.64
CA ARG A 84 4.26 7.65 2.30
C ARG A 84 3.43 7.10 3.46
N TYR A 85 2.53 7.93 3.97
CA TYR A 85 1.55 7.58 5.00
C TYR A 85 0.16 7.43 4.41
N SER A 86 -0.63 6.50 4.96
CA SER A 86 -2.08 6.63 4.89
C SER A 86 -2.56 7.79 5.77
N GLY A 87 -3.71 8.39 5.46
CA GLY A 87 -4.28 9.45 6.30
C GLY A 87 -4.42 9.07 7.79
N LYS A 88 -4.77 7.81 8.08
CA LYS A 88 -4.88 7.32 9.47
C LYS A 88 -3.52 7.17 10.14
N GLN A 89 -2.50 6.69 9.41
CA GLN A 89 -1.13 6.66 9.93
C GLN A 89 -0.61 8.06 10.20
N PHE A 90 -0.81 8.99 9.26
CA PHE A 90 -0.38 10.38 9.41
C PHE A 90 -1.01 11.03 10.65
N SER A 91 -2.33 10.85 10.82
CA SER A 91 -3.06 11.31 12.00
C SER A 91 -2.48 10.78 13.32
N ILE A 92 -2.22 9.48 13.41
CA ILE A 92 -1.65 8.86 14.62
C ILE A 92 -0.21 9.34 14.87
N GLN A 93 0.60 9.39 13.81
CA GLN A 93 2.03 9.68 13.91
C GLN A 93 2.32 11.11 14.37
N PHE A 94 1.54 12.08 13.88
CA PHE A 94 1.77 13.50 14.12
C PHE A 94 0.74 14.12 15.07
N GLY A 95 -0.18 13.32 15.62
CA GLY A 95 -1.21 13.80 16.54
C GLY A 95 -2.22 14.77 15.88
N ILE A 96 -2.38 14.70 14.55
CA ILE A 96 -3.33 15.54 13.81
C ILE A 96 -4.67 14.81 13.78
N GLU A 97 -5.75 15.52 14.11
CA GLU A 97 -7.10 14.98 14.00
C GLU A 97 -7.41 14.47 12.59
N TYR A 98 -7.92 13.24 12.46
CA TYR A 98 -8.10 12.60 11.15
C TYR A 98 -9.04 13.40 10.22
N GLN A 99 -10.05 14.06 10.78
CA GLN A 99 -10.95 14.92 10.02
C GLN A 99 -10.22 16.15 9.45
N LEU A 100 -9.28 16.70 10.21
CA LEU A 100 -8.43 17.79 9.76
C LEU A 100 -7.48 17.32 8.66
N VAL A 101 -6.78 16.20 8.85
CA VAL A 101 -5.94 15.57 7.80
C VAL A 101 -6.75 15.41 6.49
N ARG A 102 -7.97 14.89 6.59
CA ARG A 102 -8.84 14.68 5.43
C ARG A 102 -9.28 15.99 4.78
N LYS A 103 -9.54 17.04 5.55
CA LYS A 103 -9.86 18.38 5.04
C LYS A 103 -8.68 18.95 4.26
N LEU A 104 -7.52 19.06 4.91
CA LEU A 104 -6.31 19.65 4.34
C LEU A 104 -5.85 18.91 3.08
N TYR A 105 -5.94 17.57 3.08
CA TYR A 105 -5.63 16.76 1.89
C TYR A 105 -6.54 17.10 0.70
N LYS A 106 -7.84 17.34 0.94
CA LYS A 106 -8.78 17.73 -0.13
C LYS A 106 -8.52 19.14 -0.66
N GLU A 107 -7.96 20.00 0.19
CA GLU A 107 -7.49 21.34 -0.20
C GLU A 107 -6.15 21.29 -0.95
N GLY A 108 -5.56 20.09 -1.13
CA GLY A 108 -4.33 19.89 -1.90
C GLY A 108 -3.05 20.13 -1.11
N LEU A 109 -3.15 20.30 0.21
CA LEU A 109 -2.00 20.56 1.07
C LEU A 109 -1.08 19.34 1.21
N SER A 110 0.22 19.61 1.29
CA SER A 110 1.26 18.62 1.52
C SER A 110 1.29 18.12 2.98
N GLY A 111 2.05 17.07 3.26
CA GLY A 111 2.25 16.65 4.65
C GLY A 111 2.94 17.72 5.50
N GLU A 112 3.87 18.46 4.90
CA GLU A 112 4.57 19.59 5.49
C GLU A 112 3.57 20.70 5.90
N ASP A 113 2.66 21.06 4.99
CA ASP A 113 1.62 22.06 5.26
C ASP A 113 0.69 21.64 6.40
N MET A 114 0.32 20.35 6.45
CA MET A 114 -0.56 19.83 7.50
C MET A 114 0.05 19.93 8.90
N ILE A 115 1.35 19.66 9.02
CA ILE A 115 2.08 19.78 10.29
C ILE A 115 2.22 21.24 10.70
N ASN A 116 2.56 22.12 9.76
CA ASN A 116 2.65 23.56 10.04
C ASN A 116 1.30 24.15 10.45
N PHE A 117 0.21 23.72 9.80
CA PHE A 117 -1.15 24.15 10.14
C PHE A 117 -1.50 23.80 11.59
N GLN A 118 -1.16 22.59 12.06
CA GLN A 118 -1.40 22.20 13.44
C GLN A 118 -0.63 23.07 14.44
N ASN A 119 0.64 23.34 14.17
CA ASN A 119 1.48 24.14 15.07
C ASN A 119 0.99 25.58 15.21
N ASN A 120 0.31 26.12 14.20
CA ASN A 120 -0.27 27.48 14.23
C ASN A 120 -1.64 27.56 14.93
N MET A 121 -2.23 26.43 15.35
CA MET A 121 -3.49 26.38 16.09
C MET A 121 -3.31 26.27 17.62
N ILE A 122 -2.06 26.12 18.07
CA ILE A 122 -1.66 26.01 19.48
C ILE A 122 -1.00 27.33 19.89
#